data_AF-A0A6J6Y0A5-F1
#
_entry.id   AF-A0A6J6Y0A5-F1
#
_cell.length_a   1.000
_cell.length_b   1.000
_cell.length_c   1.000
_cell.angle_alpha   90.00
_cell.angle_beta   90.00
_cell.angle_gamma   90.00
#
_symmetry.space_group_name_H-M   'P 1'
#
loop_
_entity.id
_entity.type
_entity.pdbx_description
1 polymer ?
#
loop_
_entity_poly.entity_id
_entity_poly.type
_entity_poly.pdbx_seq_one_letter_code
_entity_poly.pdbx_strand_id
1 'polypeptide(L)'
;MSLHHVEAVMGTQISIDVIDSHDRGLIDELVRWFHQVDAEFSPYKDDSTITLIGRGELAPTDDDVSDDVREVLQRCGELNEESDGVFDVWSLPSPNGTRFDPCGYVKGWSVERAARYLRTNGIRDFLINAGGDVAVEGLDQGGQKWRVGIRHPADPMGLAMILEVEGPLGIATSGSYERGAHIFDPRHNSPKTELASATVVGPDIAEADAFATTVYVMGIDGLQWLAERPGYSGCVITHDLQVFSNEEFNRYIAH
;
A
#
# COMPACT_ATOMS: atom_id res chain seq x y z
N MET A 1 -27.85 -3.35 7.91
CA MET A 1 -26.80 -3.76 8.88
C MET A 1 -25.48 -3.72 8.13
N SER A 2 -24.33 -3.67 8.78
CA SER A 2 -23.02 -3.70 8.12
C SER A 2 -22.25 -4.92 8.63
N LEU A 3 -21.25 -5.37 7.87
CA LEU A 3 -20.25 -6.33 8.32
C LEU A 3 -18.97 -5.59 8.65
N HIS A 4 -18.38 -5.96 9.78
CA HIS A 4 -17.05 -5.53 10.18
C HIS A 4 -16.25 -6.78 10.57
N HIS A 5 -15.05 -6.94 10.00
CA HIS A 5 -14.13 -8.02 10.31
C HIS A 5 -12.72 -7.47 10.47
N VAL A 6 -11.94 -8.07 11.38
CA VAL A 6 -10.52 -7.76 11.54
C VAL A 6 -9.75 -9.07 11.51
N GLU A 7 -8.75 -9.13 10.62
CA GLU A 7 -7.88 -10.29 10.44
C GLU A 7 -6.43 -9.90 10.70
N ALA A 8 -5.69 -10.72 11.45
CA ALA A 8 -4.25 -10.55 11.64
C ALA A 8 -3.50 -11.42 10.63
N VAL A 9 -2.90 -10.80 9.62
CA VAL A 9 -2.23 -11.48 8.48
C VAL A 9 -1.26 -10.52 7.80
N MET A 10 -0.29 -11.03 7.03
CA MET A 10 0.73 -10.21 6.33
C MET A 10 1.57 -9.30 7.27
N GLY A 11 1.70 -9.69 8.53
CA GLY A 11 2.41 -8.92 9.57
C GLY A 11 1.71 -7.63 9.99
N THR A 12 0.40 -7.49 9.73
CA THR A 12 -0.41 -6.34 10.12
C THR A 12 -1.83 -6.76 10.56
N GLN A 13 -2.67 -5.78 10.91
CA GLN A 13 -4.12 -5.98 11.00
C GLN A 13 -4.78 -5.45 9.74
N ILE A 14 -5.67 -6.26 9.17
CA ILE A 14 -6.52 -5.89 8.05
C ILE A 14 -7.95 -5.79 8.58
N SER A 15 -8.56 -4.60 8.50
CA SER A 15 -9.98 -4.41 8.79
C SER A 15 -10.78 -4.30 7.50
N ILE A 16 -11.94 -4.94 7.47
CA ILE A 16 -12.86 -4.98 6.33
C ILE A 16 -14.23 -4.54 6.82
N ASP A 17 -14.70 -3.41 6.30
CA ASP A 17 -16.01 -2.85 6.54
C ASP A 17 -16.84 -2.94 5.26
N VAL A 18 -17.95 -3.69 5.29
CA VAL A 18 -18.91 -3.79 4.17
C VAL A 18 -20.26 -3.28 4.64
N ILE A 19 -20.77 -2.23 3.99
CA ILE A 19 -21.92 -1.48 4.48
C ILE A 19 -23.23 -1.99 3.86
N ASP A 20 -23.21 -2.32 2.57
CA ASP A 20 -24.40 -2.64 1.78
C ASP A 20 -24.69 -4.16 1.64
N SER A 21 -23.97 -5.01 2.40
CA SER A 21 -24.17 -6.47 2.41
C SER A 21 -24.02 -7.10 3.80
N HIS A 22 -24.60 -8.30 3.96
CA HIS A 22 -24.48 -9.17 5.15
C HIS A 22 -23.89 -10.54 4.81
N ASP A 23 -23.42 -10.73 3.59
CA ASP A 23 -22.86 -12.01 3.16
C ASP A 23 -21.47 -12.22 3.77
N ARG A 24 -21.40 -13.02 4.84
CA ARG A 24 -20.14 -13.41 5.47
C ARG A 24 -19.26 -14.26 4.56
N GLY A 25 -19.82 -14.91 3.54
CA GLY A 25 -19.03 -15.66 2.56
C GLY A 25 -18.03 -14.77 1.82
N LEU A 26 -18.37 -13.49 1.58
CA LEU A 26 -17.44 -12.53 0.99
C LEU A 26 -16.24 -12.28 1.90
N ILE A 27 -16.46 -12.14 3.21
CA ILE A 27 -15.39 -11.96 4.20
C ILE A 27 -14.52 -13.21 4.27
N ASP A 28 -15.11 -14.40 4.30
CA ASP A 28 -14.37 -15.67 4.37
C ASP A 28 -13.47 -15.89 3.13
N GLU A 29 -13.91 -15.44 1.95
CA GLU A 29 -13.10 -15.45 0.72
C GLU A 29 -11.95 -14.45 0.81
N LEU A 30 -12.18 -13.23 1.30
CA LEU A 30 -11.11 -12.23 1.47
C LEU A 30 -10.07 -12.66 2.51
N VAL A 31 -10.51 -13.25 3.62
CA VAL A 31 -9.59 -13.80 4.64
C VAL A 31 -8.72 -14.88 4.02
N ARG A 32 -9.30 -15.83 3.28
CA ARG A 32 -8.53 -16.86 2.56
C ARG A 32 -7.54 -16.27 1.57
N TRP A 33 -7.96 -15.24 0.83
CA TRP A 33 -7.09 -14.52 -0.10
C TRP A 33 -5.85 -13.93 0.62
N PHE A 34 -6.05 -13.18 1.70
CA PHE A 34 -4.91 -12.57 2.41
C PHE A 34 -3.96 -13.61 3.03
N HIS A 35 -4.48 -14.75 3.52
CA HIS A 35 -3.64 -15.84 3.99
C HIS A 35 -2.86 -16.54 2.86
N GLN A 36 -3.44 -16.65 1.67
CA GLN A 36 -2.72 -17.14 0.49
C GLN A 36 -1.59 -16.17 0.08
N VAL A 37 -1.87 -14.87 0.02
CA VAL A 37 -0.85 -13.85 -0.26
C VAL A 37 0.27 -13.92 0.79
N ASP A 38 -0.05 -14.02 2.08
CA ASP A 38 0.95 -14.17 3.13
C ASP A 38 1.75 -15.49 3.02
N ALA A 39 1.19 -16.56 2.45
CA ALA A 39 1.93 -17.80 2.22
C ALA A 39 2.95 -17.65 1.06
N GLU A 40 2.56 -17.00 -0.04
CA GLU A 40 3.40 -16.86 -1.23
C GLU A 40 4.44 -15.74 -1.10
N PHE A 41 4.06 -14.60 -0.51
CA PHE A 41 4.85 -13.37 -0.57
C PHE A 41 5.62 -13.02 0.70
N SER A 42 5.38 -13.70 1.82
CA SER A 42 5.98 -13.30 3.10
C SER A 42 7.50 -13.55 3.14
N PRO A 43 8.33 -12.52 3.36
CA PRO A 43 9.77 -12.70 3.53
C PRO A 43 10.13 -13.26 4.92
N TYR A 44 9.15 -13.52 5.79
CA TYR A 44 9.36 -14.11 7.12
C TYR A 44 9.14 -15.62 7.13
N LYS A 45 8.59 -16.19 6.06
CA LYS A 45 8.39 -17.63 5.90
C LYS A 45 9.52 -18.18 5.04
N ASP A 46 10.18 -19.23 5.54
CA ASP A 46 11.34 -19.83 4.88
C ASP A 46 10.98 -20.55 3.57
N ASP A 47 9.72 -20.96 3.42
CA ASP A 47 9.17 -21.73 2.31
C ASP A 47 8.30 -20.91 1.35
N SER A 48 8.21 -19.58 1.55
CA SER A 48 7.49 -18.72 0.61
C SER A 48 8.24 -18.60 -0.72
N THR A 49 7.48 -18.41 -1.80
CA THR A 49 8.02 -18.21 -3.15
C THR A 49 9.02 -17.05 -3.17
N ILE A 50 8.72 -15.95 -2.48
CA ILE A 50 9.61 -14.78 -2.41
C ILE A 50 10.92 -15.09 -1.67
N THR A 51 10.88 -15.87 -0.59
CA THR A 51 12.12 -16.28 0.11
C THR A 51 12.96 -17.21 -0.76
N LEU A 52 12.34 -18.18 -1.46
CA LEU A 52 13.06 -19.08 -2.37
C LEU A 52 13.70 -18.33 -3.54
N ILE A 53 12.98 -17.37 -4.14
CA ILE A 53 13.51 -16.49 -5.19
C ILE A 53 14.67 -15.64 -4.66
N GLY A 54 14.50 -15.01 -3.49
CA GLY A 54 15.54 -14.18 -2.89
C GLY A 54 16.84 -14.94 -2.56
N ARG A 55 16.74 -16.25 -2.28
CA ARG A 55 17.88 -17.15 -2.06
C ARG A 55 18.48 -17.73 -3.35
N GLY A 56 17.82 -17.52 -4.50
CA GLY A 56 18.21 -18.13 -5.77
C GLY A 56 17.90 -19.62 -5.86
N GLU A 57 17.01 -20.13 -5.01
CA GLU A 57 16.55 -21.54 -5.01
C GLU A 57 15.43 -21.78 -6.01
N LEU A 58 14.74 -20.70 -6.44
CA LEU A 58 13.69 -20.70 -7.46
C LEU A 58 13.90 -19.51 -8.39
N ALA A 59 13.85 -19.70 -9.70
CA ALA A 59 13.90 -18.58 -10.63
C ALA A 59 12.49 -18.00 -10.83
N PRO A 60 12.32 -16.66 -10.98
CA PRO A 60 11.02 -16.04 -11.26
C PRO A 60 10.32 -16.57 -12.53
N THR A 61 11.09 -17.19 -13.42
CA THR A 61 10.61 -17.78 -14.67
C THR A 61 10.13 -19.22 -14.51
N ASP A 62 10.50 -19.92 -13.44
CA ASP A 62 10.24 -21.35 -13.26
C ASP A 62 8.74 -21.67 -13.17
N ASP A 63 8.30 -22.76 -13.78
CA ASP A 63 6.89 -23.15 -13.91
C ASP A 63 6.15 -23.26 -12.57
N ASP A 64 6.87 -23.53 -11.47
CA ASP A 64 6.31 -23.61 -10.11
C ASP A 64 5.96 -22.23 -9.50
N VAL A 65 6.38 -21.12 -10.13
CA VAL A 65 6.02 -19.75 -9.72
C VAL A 65 4.61 -19.40 -10.20
N SER A 66 3.75 -19.00 -9.25
CA SER A 66 2.36 -18.60 -9.51
C SER A 66 2.24 -17.39 -10.45
N ASP A 67 1.13 -17.32 -11.18
CA ASP A 67 0.82 -16.18 -12.06
C ASP A 67 0.75 -14.86 -11.27
N ASP A 68 0.27 -14.90 -10.03
CA ASP A 68 0.21 -13.74 -9.15
C ASP A 68 1.61 -13.21 -8.79
N VAL A 69 2.58 -14.09 -8.49
CA VAL A 69 3.97 -13.69 -8.27
C VAL A 69 4.57 -13.10 -9.55
N ARG A 70 4.31 -13.71 -10.71
CA ARG A 70 4.81 -13.19 -12.00
C ARG A 70 4.24 -11.82 -12.32
N GLU A 71 2.95 -11.60 -12.11
CA GLU A 71 2.28 -10.30 -12.27
C GLU A 71 2.93 -9.24 -11.38
N VAL A 72 3.10 -9.55 -10.09
CA VAL A 72 3.74 -8.63 -9.13
C VAL A 72 5.15 -8.27 -9.57
N LEU A 73 5.98 -9.26 -9.95
CA LEU A 73 7.36 -9.00 -10.35
C LEU A 73 7.46 -8.26 -11.68
N GLN A 74 6.55 -8.52 -12.61
CA GLN A 74 6.45 -7.74 -13.83
C GLN A 74 6.16 -6.27 -13.50
N ARG A 75 5.13 -5.99 -12.70
CA ARG A 75 4.76 -4.60 -12.37
C ARG A 75 5.84 -3.90 -11.56
N CYS A 76 6.52 -4.59 -10.65
CA CYS A 76 7.69 -4.06 -9.95
C CYS A 76 8.82 -3.67 -10.92
N GLY A 77 9.02 -4.42 -12.01
CA GLY A 77 9.98 -4.08 -13.07
C GLY A 77 9.58 -2.82 -13.84
N GLU A 78 8.31 -2.66 -14.18
CA GLU A 78 7.79 -1.45 -14.83
C GLU A 78 7.90 -0.23 -13.91
N LEU A 79 7.55 -0.38 -12.63
CA LEU A 79 7.71 0.67 -11.60
C LEU A 79 9.18 1.06 -11.42
N ASN A 80 10.11 0.11 -11.54
CA ASN A 80 11.54 0.40 -11.51
C ASN A 80 11.95 1.32 -12.66
N GLU A 81 11.49 1.03 -13.88
CA GLU A 81 11.75 1.86 -15.07
C GLU A 81 11.09 3.24 -14.95
N GLU A 82 9.82 3.30 -14.53
CA GLU A 82 9.05 4.55 -14.37
C GLU A 82 9.62 5.50 -13.29
N SER A 83 10.32 4.93 -12.31
CA SER A 83 10.89 5.66 -11.17
C SER A 83 12.40 5.89 -11.26
N ASP A 84 13.00 5.63 -12.43
CA ASP A 84 14.46 5.73 -12.65
C ASP A 84 15.26 4.96 -11.60
N GLY A 85 14.82 3.74 -11.28
CA GLY A 85 15.48 2.83 -10.35
C GLY A 85 15.21 3.10 -8.87
N VAL A 86 14.31 4.03 -8.52
CA VAL A 86 13.96 4.30 -7.12
C VAL A 86 13.19 3.13 -6.50
N PHE A 87 12.23 2.58 -7.24
CA PHE A 87 11.47 1.40 -6.81
C PHE A 87 12.16 0.12 -7.32
N ASP A 88 13.26 -0.28 -6.68
CA ASP A 88 14.03 -1.49 -7.05
C ASP A 88 13.92 -2.62 -6.03
N VAL A 89 12.96 -3.52 -6.24
CA VAL A 89 12.73 -4.67 -5.35
C VAL A 89 13.91 -5.65 -5.29
N TRP A 90 14.83 -5.63 -6.26
CA TRP A 90 16.01 -6.53 -6.34
C TRP A 90 17.26 -5.99 -5.65
N SER A 91 17.18 -4.77 -5.11
CA SER A 91 18.27 -4.15 -4.34
C SER A 91 17.88 -3.88 -2.88
N LEU A 92 16.62 -4.13 -2.51
CA LEU A 92 16.11 -3.85 -1.17
C LEU A 92 16.53 -4.92 -0.16
N PRO A 93 17.02 -4.54 1.04
CA PRO A 93 17.28 -5.50 2.10
C PRO A 93 15.98 -6.14 2.58
N SER A 94 15.97 -7.46 2.69
CA SER A 94 14.80 -8.24 3.10
C SER A 94 15.01 -8.91 4.47
N PRO A 95 13.96 -9.08 5.30
CA PRO A 95 14.05 -9.76 6.60
C PRO A 95 14.66 -11.17 6.57
N ASN A 96 14.55 -11.88 5.44
CA ASN A 96 15.17 -13.19 5.23
C ASN A 96 16.69 -13.13 4.98
N GLY A 97 17.30 -11.94 5.06
CA GLY A 97 18.74 -11.73 4.87
C GLY A 97 19.16 -11.55 3.41
N THR A 98 18.23 -11.57 2.46
CA THR A 98 18.52 -11.39 1.03
C THR A 98 18.44 -9.91 0.63
N ARG A 99 18.62 -9.64 -0.67
CA ARG A 99 18.44 -8.32 -1.30
C ARG A 99 17.22 -8.32 -2.23
N PHE A 100 16.14 -8.96 -1.82
CA PHE A 100 14.93 -9.04 -2.62
C PHE A 100 13.68 -8.87 -1.76
N ASP A 101 12.96 -7.77 -1.95
CA ASP A 101 11.75 -7.45 -1.20
C ASP A 101 10.70 -6.71 -2.05
N PRO A 102 9.67 -7.41 -2.56
CA PRO A 102 8.55 -6.79 -3.26
C PRO A 102 7.43 -6.30 -2.33
N CYS A 103 7.59 -6.35 -1.00
CA CYS A 103 6.50 -6.03 -0.06
C CYS A 103 5.94 -4.61 -0.20
N GLY A 104 6.74 -3.66 -0.72
CA GLY A 104 6.32 -2.27 -0.99
C GLY A 104 5.30 -2.12 -2.13
N TYR A 105 4.99 -3.20 -2.86
CA TYR A 105 3.88 -3.26 -3.82
C TYR A 105 2.85 -4.32 -3.43
N VAL A 106 3.28 -5.46 -2.87
CA VAL A 106 2.40 -6.61 -2.56
C VAL A 106 1.26 -6.24 -1.61
N LYS A 107 1.50 -5.39 -0.61
CA LYS A 107 0.47 -4.96 0.35
C LYS A 107 -0.67 -4.25 -0.39
N GLY A 108 -0.38 -3.15 -1.08
CA GLY A 108 -1.37 -2.44 -1.89
C GLY A 108 -2.03 -3.35 -2.94
N TRP A 109 -1.25 -4.15 -3.67
CA TRP A 109 -1.77 -5.11 -4.67
C TRP A 109 -2.79 -6.10 -4.08
N SER A 110 -2.50 -6.66 -2.90
CA SER A 110 -3.39 -7.61 -2.24
C SER A 110 -4.73 -6.96 -1.84
N VAL A 111 -4.69 -5.70 -1.39
CA VAL A 111 -5.87 -4.92 -1.01
C VAL A 111 -6.67 -4.53 -2.25
N GLU A 112 -6.00 -4.15 -3.35
CA GLU A 112 -6.65 -3.83 -4.62
C GLU A 112 -7.39 -5.05 -5.19
N ARG A 113 -6.77 -6.24 -5.16
CA ARG A 113 -7.42 -7.50 -5.56
C ARG A 113 -8.66 -7.79 -4.70
N ALA A 114 -8.57 -7.59 -3.39
CA ALA A 114 -9.71 -7.74 -2.48
C ALA A 114 -10.83 -6.71 -2.75
N ALA A 115 -10.49 -5.44 -2.96
CA ALA A 115 -11.42 -4.38 -3.30
C ALA A 115 -12.12 -4.67 -4.64
N ARG A 116 -11.36 -5.10 -5.65
CA ARG A 116 -11.89 -5.54 -6.95
C ARG A 116 -12.85 -6.71 -6.80
N TYR A 117 -12.51 -7.71 -5.99
CA TYR A 117 -13.41 -8.84 -5.70
C TYR A 117 -14.76 -8.36 -5.15
N LEU A 118 -14.77 -7.47 -4.15
CA LEU A 118 -16.01 -6.91 -3.61
C LEU A 118 -16.81 -6.15 -4.67
N ARG A 119 -16.15 -5.27 -5.45
CA ARG A 119 -16.79 -4.52 -6.55
C ARG A 119 -17.43 -5.45 -7.58
N THR A 120 -16.74 -6.51 -7.99
CA THR A 120 -17.26 -7.48 -8.96
C THR A 120 -18.42 -8.32 -8.42
N ASN A 121 -18.51 -8.47 -7.10
CA ASN A 121 -19.64 -9.10 -6.42
C ASN A 121 -20.79 -8.11 -6.11
N GLY A 122 -20.72 -6.89 -6.66
CA GLY A 122 -21.80 -5.90 -6.60
C GLY A 122 -21.83 -5.06 -5.32
N ILE A 123 -20.81 -5.16 -4.47
CA ILE A 123 -20.68 -4.34 -3.26
C ILE A 123 -20.27 -2.93 -3.67
N ARG A 124 -20.99 -1.93 -3.16
CA ARG A 124 -20.87 -0.51 -3.52
C ARG A 124 -20.39 0.39 -2.39
N ASP A 125 -20.47 -0.08 -1.15
CA ASP A 125 -20.07 0.71 0.02
C ASP A 125 -19.19 -0.15 0.92
N PHE A 126 -17.87 0.02 0.84
CA PHE A 126 -16.92 -0.71 1.67
C PHE A 126 -15.62 0.06 1.91
N LEU A 127 -14.91 -0.36 2.95
CA LEU A 127 -13.55 0.08 3.27
C LEU A 127 -12.70 -1.14 3.65
N ILE A 128 -11.51 -1.24 3.06
CA ILE A 128 -10.47 -2.21 3.48
C ILE A 128 -9.28 -1.40 3.95
N ASN A 129 -8.83 -1.61 5.18
CA ASN A 129 -7.63 -0.99 5.73
C ASN A 129 -6.61 -2.07 6.09
N ALA A 130 -5.43 -2.03 5.47
CA ALA A 130 -4.31 -2.92 5.77
C ALA A 130 -3.15 -2.09 6.33
N GLY A 131 -3.03 -2.05 7.67
CA GLY A 131 -1.91 -1.37 8.34
C GLY A 131 -1.81 0.14 8.14
N GLY A 132 -2.88 0.81 7.70
CA GLY A 132 -2.90 2.25 7.40
C GLY A 132 -3.14 2.57 5.93
N ASP A 133 -2.95 1.60 5.04
CA ASP A 133 -3.31 1.72 3.63
C ASP A 133 -4.75 1.33 3.41
N VAL A 134 -5.50 2.18 2.74
CA VAL A 134 -6.97 2.10 2.71
C VAL A 134 -7.47 2.11 1.28
N ALA A 135 -8.27 1.10 0.92
CA ALA A 135 -9.13 1.14 -0.25
C ALA A 135 -10.57 1.43 0.17
N VAL A 136 -11.21 2.40 -0.48
CA VAL A 136 -12.60 2.80 -0.24
C VAL A 136 -13.43 2.68 -1.51
N GLU A 137 -14.69 2.32 -1.33
CA GLU A 137 -15.75 2.35 -2.34
C GLU A 137 -16.99 3.02 -1.73
N GLY A 138 -17.65 3.86 -2.52
CA GLY A 138 -18.88 4.55 -2.11
C GLY A 138 -18.76 5.36 -0.82
N LEU A 139 -19.76 5.21 0.06
CA LEU A 139 -19.98 6.01 1.25
C LEU A 139 -19.94 5.17 2.54
N ASP A 140 -19.81 5.83 3.68
CA ASP A 140 -19.86 5.19 4.99
C ASP A 140 -21.28 4.76 5.41
N GLN A 141 -21.40 4.16 6.59
CA GLN A 141 -22.68 3.71 7.13
C GLN A 141 -23.73 4.83 7.29
N GLY A 142 -23.31 6.10 7.39
CA GLY A 142 -24.17 7.27 7.47
C GLY A 142 -24.49 7.90 6.11
N GLY A 143 -24.04 7.30 5.00
CA GLY A 143 -24.14 7.90 3.67
C GLY A 143 -23.27 9.16 3.53
N GLN A 144 -22.19 9.26 4.30
CA GLN A 144 -21.21 10.34 4.23
C GLN A 144 -19.91 9.85 3.58
N LYS A 145 -19.05 10.78 3.19
CA LYS A 145 -17.69 10.44 2.75
C LYS A 145 -16.95 9.71 3.86
N TRP A 146 -16.16 8.71 3.48
CA TRP A 146 -15.26 8.02 4.39
C TRP A 146 -14.23 9.00 4.96
N ARG A 147 -13.99 8.91 6.27
CA ARG A 147 -12.99 9.71 6.98
C ARG A 147 -11.76 8.88 7.25
N VAL A 148 -10.66 9.16 6.54
CA VAL A 148 -9.40 8.43 6.65
C VAL A 148 -8.36 9.32 7.32
N GLY A 149 -7.90 8.91 8.50
CA GLY A 149 -6.90 9.65 9.26
C GLY A 149 -5.49 9.36 8.78
N ILE A 150 -4.70 10.42 8.54
CA ILE A 150 -3.26 10.31 8.31
C ILE A 150 -2.54 10.50 9.64
N ARG A 151 -1.81 9.47 10.07
CA ARG A 151 -1.11 9.43 11.35
C ARG A 151 -0.06 10.53 11.46
N HIS A 152 0.03 11.14 12.63
CA HIS A 152 1.06 12.11 12.94
C HIS A 152 2.43 11.41 13.11
N PRO A 153 3.48 11.80 12.37
CA PRO A 153 4.75 11.04 12.39
C PRO A 153 5.46 11.00 13.76
N ALA A 154 5.24 12.01 14.61
CA ALA A 154 5.83 12.09 15.96
C ALA A 154 4.88 11.70 17.10
N ASP A 155 3.62 11.36 16.79
CA ASP A 155 2.64 10.95 17.80
C ASP A 155 1.88 9.72 17.30
N PRO A 156 2.17 8.51 17.82
CA PRO A 156 1.50 7.29 17.39
C PRO A 156 -0.02 7.31 17.53
N MET A 157 -0.58 8.14 18.42
CA MET A 157 -2.02 8.29 18.64
C MET A 157 -2.59 9.56 18.00
N GLY A 158 -1.73 10.42 17.45
CA GLY A 158 -2.10 11.68 16.82
C GLY A 158 -2.43 11.52 15.35
N LEU A 159 -3.25 12.42 14.83
CA LEU A 159 -3.51 12.58 13.40
C LEU A 159 -2.85 13.87 12.92
N ALA A 160 -2.11 13.80 11.82
CA ALA A 160 -1.63 14.99 11.12
C ALA A 160 -2.77 15.66 10.34
N MET A 161 -3.65 14.85 9.73
CA MET A 161 -4.81 15.31 8.99
C MET A 161 -5.87 14.21 8.85
N ILE A 162 -7.07 14.60 8.41
CA ILE A 162 -8.16 13.69 8.06
C ILE A 162 -8.54 13.97 6.61
N LEU A 163 -8.68 12.91 5.82
CA LEU A 163 -9.17 12.95 4.46
C LEU A 163 -10.65 12.54 4.43
N GLU A 164 -11.47 13.28 3.70
CA GLU A 164 -12.86 12.95 3.37
C GLU A 164 -12.94 12.50 1.92
N VAL A 165 -13.16 11.20 1.72
CA VAL A 165 -13.09 10.54 0.41
C VAL A 165 -14.37 9.77 0.09
N GLU A 166 -14.71 9.74 -1.19
CA GLU A 166 -15.77 8.91 -1.76
C GLU A 166 -15.11 8.08 -2.86
N GLY A 167 -15.29 6.76 -2.81
CA GLY A 167 -14.59 5.84 -3.70
C GLY A 167 -15.13 5.81 -5.15
N PRO A 168 -14.46 5.06 -6.04
CA PRO A 168 -13.33 4.18 -5.76
C PRO A 168 -12.02 4.96 -5.59
N LEU A 169 -11.35 4.81 -4.44
CA LEU A 169 -10.06 5.44 -4.17
C LEU A 169 -9.18 4.54 -3.27
N GLY A 170 -7.88 4.55 -3.53
CA GLY A 170 -6.83 4.03 -2.68
C GLY A 170 -6.04 5.16 -2.03
N ILE A 171 -5.71 5.01 -0.74
CA ILE A 171 -4.87 5.91 0.04
C ILE A 171 -3.77 5.07 0.66
N ALA A 172 -2.51 5.30 0.31
CA ALA A 172 -1.38 4.61 0.90
C ALA A 172 -0.41 5.60 1.54
N THR A 173 0.26 5.18 2.61
CA THR A 173 1.25 6.01 3.30
C THR A 173 2.55 5.26 3.53
N SER A 174 3.65 5.82 3.05
CA SER A 174 5.00 5.37 3.36
C SER A 174 5.62 6.28 4.41
N GLY A 175 6.27 5.71 5.42
CA GLY A 175 6.86 6.49 6.49
C GLY A 175 7.82 5.73 7.39
N SER A 176 8.69 6.49 8.04
CA SER A 176 9.73 5.98 8.96
C SER A 176 9.18 5.20 10.17
N TYR A 177 7.90 5.38 10.50
CA TYR A 177 7.25 4.76 11.66
C TYR A 177 6.62 3.39 11.39
N GLU A 178 6.46 2.95 10.13
CA GLU A 178 5.71 1.72 9.82
C GLU A 178 6.50 0.44 10.11
N ARG A 179 7.80 0.43 9.82
CA ARG A 179 8.73 -0.68 10.15
C ARG A 179 10.16 -0.20 10.43
N GLY A 180 10.33 0.94 11.11
CA GLY A 180 11.63 1.60 11.32
C GLY A 180 12.19 2.23 10.04
N ALA A 181 13.43 2.73 10.02
CA ALA A 181 14.07 3.31 8.84
C ALA A 181 14.50 2.23 7.80
N HIS A 182 13.52 1.51 7.25
CA HIS A 182 13.70 0.38 6.32
C HIS A 182 13.54 0.80 4.85
N ILE A 183 13.01 2.00 4.58
CA ILE A 183 12.92 2.53 3.22
C ILE A 183 14.30 3.06 2.83
N PHE A 184 14.83 2.51 1.76
CA PHE A 184 16.23 2.62 1.37
C PHE A 184 16.30 3.17 -0.05
N ASP A 185 17.11 4.22 -0.29
CA ASP A 185 17.39 4.67 -1.66
C ASP A 185 18.45 3.74 -2.28
N PRO A 186 18.07 2.85 -3.23
CA PRO A 186 19.01 1.91 -3.85
C PRO A 186 20.13 2.61 -4.64
N ARG A 187 19.91 3.85 -5.09
CA ARG A 187 20.88 4.62 -5.87
C ARG A 187 22.03 5.14 -5.01
N HIS A 188 21.75 5.44 -3.74
CA HIS A 188 22.68 6.12 -2.84
C HIS A 188 23.08 5.29 -1.61
N ASN A 189 22.48 4.10 -1.42
CA ASN A 189 22.75 3.20 -0.29
C ASN A 189 22.63 3.91 1.07
N SER A 190 21.67 4.85 1.18
CA SER A 190 21.44 5.68 2.36
C SER A 190 19.96 5.64 2.75
N PRO A 191 19.64 5.37 4.03
CA PRO A 191 18.26 5.34 4.53
C PRO A 191 17.70 6.74 4.84
N LYS A 192 18.44 7.82 4.52
CA LYS A 192 18.06 9.18 4.91
C LYS A 192 17.25 9.86 3.83
N THR A 193 15.95 9.97 4.07
CA THR A 193 15.09 10.99 3.45
C THR A 193 14.90 12.15 4.44
N GLU A 194 14.50 13.31 3.93
CA GLU A 194 14.04 14.45 4.74
C GLU A 194 12.59 14.28 5.22
N LEU A 195 11.89 13.28 4.68
CA LEU A 195 10.47 13.03 4.92
C LEU A 195 10.23 12.13 6.12
N ALA A 196 9.29 12.54 6.97
CA ALA A 196 8.72 11.70 8.02
C ALA A 196 7.69 10.72 7.44
N SER A 197 6.89 11.18 6.47
CA SER A 197 5.94 10.36 5.70
C SER A 197 5.59 10.95 4.33
N ALA A 198 5.12 10.11 3.42
CA ALA A 198 4.51 10.46 2.14
C ALA A 198 3.19 9.69 2.00
N THR A 199 2.10 10.38 1.71
CA THR A 199 0.77 9.83 1.49
C THR A 199 0.35 10.09 0.06
N VAL A 200 -0.18 9.07 -0.62
CA VAL A 200 -0.70 9.16 -1.98
C VAL A 200 -2.15 8.72 -2.01
N VAL A 201 -2.98 9.47 -2.72
CA VAL A 201 -4.37 9.14 -3.05
C VAL A 201 -4.49 8.93 -4.55
N GLY A 202 -5.17 7.87 -4.99
CA GLY A 202 -5.43 7.60 -6.39
C GLY A 202 -6.51 6.54 -6.62
N PRO A 203 -6.75 6.14 -7.88
CA PRO A 203 -7.81 5.17 -8.21
C PRO A 203 -7.47 3.71 -7.87
N ASP A 204 -6.18 3.38 -7.70
CA ASP A 204 -5.69 2.02 -7.42
C ASP A 204 -4.74 2.06 -6.22
N ILE A 205 -5.03 1.25 -5.19
CA ILE A 205 -4.25 1.24 -3.94
C ILE A 205 -2.87 0.59 -4.12
N ALA A 206 -2.69 -0.31 -5.09
CA ALA A 206 -1.40 -0.94 -5.38
C ALA A 206 -0.40 0.09 -5.92
N GLU A 207 -0.84 0.87 -6.90
CA GLU A 207 -0.05 1.96 -7.45
C GLU A 207 0.17 3.07 -6.39
N ALA A 208 -0.84 3.40 -5.60
CA ALA A 208 -0.69 4.38 -4.53
C ALA A 208 0.39 3.97 -3.50
N ASP A 209 0.47 2.69 -3.12
CA ASP A 209 1.49 2.15 -2.19
C ASP A 209 2.91 2.25 -2.77
N ALA A 210 3.09 1.83 -4.03
CA ALA A 210 4.37 1.97 -4.72
C ALA A 210 4.77 3.44 -4.94
N PHE A 211 3.81 4.31 -5.28
CA PHE A 211 4.06 5.73 -5.48
C PHE A 211 4.36 6.44 -4.16
N ALA A 212 3.69 6.09 -3.08
CA ALA A 212 4.01 6.59 -1.75
C ALA A 212 5.45 6.23 -1.36
N THR A 213 5.88 5.00 -1.62
CA THR A 213 7.27 4.55 -1.40
C THR A 213 8.25 5.36 -2.26
N THR A 214 7.92 5.53 -3.54
CA THR A 214 8.75 6.27 -4.50
C THR A 214 8.91 7.74 -4.11
N VAL A 215 7.81 8.42 -3.80
CA VAL A 215 7.80 9.81 -3.34
C VAL A 215 8.57 9.94 -2.02
N TYR A 216 8.41 9.00 -1.09
CA TYR A 216 9.13 9.00 0.17
C TYR A 216 10.66 8.99 -0.02
N VAL A 217 11.14 8.19 -0.97
CA VAL A 217 12.57 8.10 -1.34
C VAL A 217 13.03 9.33 -2.12
N MET A 218 12.22 9.83 -3.05
CA MET A 218 12.56 11.01 -3.87
C MET A 218 12.55 12.32 -3.07
N GLY A 219 11.93 12.36 -1.89
CA GLY A 219 11.80 13.57 -1.10
C GLY A 219 10.67 14.47 -1.61
N ILE A 220 10.72 15.77 -1.28
CA ILE A 220 9.67 16.73 -1.67
C ILE A 220 9.49 16.79 -3.20
N ASP A 221 10.59 16.65 -3.96
CA ASP A 221 10.58 16.65 -5.42
C ASP A 221 9.79 15.46 -6.01
N GLY A 222 9.61 14.38 -5.24
CA GLY A 222 8.75 13.26 -5.61
C GLY A 222 7.30 13.67 -5.90
N LEU A 223 6.81 14.78 -5.33
CA LEU A 223 5.48 15.32 -5.66
C LEU A 223 5.38 15.80 -7.11
N GLN A 224 6.47 16.22 -7.74
CA GLN A 224 6.49 16.59 -9.17
C GLN A 224 6.41 15.34 -10.05
N TRP A 225 7.18 14.31 -9.71
CA TRP A 225 7.10 13.00 -10.36
C TRP A 225 5.67 12.43 -10.26
N LEU A 226 5.05 12.51 -9.09
CA LEU A 226 3.68 12.06 -8.87
C LEU A 226 2.65 12.83 -9.70
N ALA A 227 2.83 14.15 -9.88
CA ALA A 227 1.90 14.99 -10.63
C ALA A 227 1.78 14.60 -12.12
N GLU A 228 2.76 13.88 -12.66
CA GLU A 228 2.72 13.35 -14.02
C GLU A 228 1.89 12.06 -14.16
N ARG A 229 1.45 11.46 -13.03
CA ARG A 229 0.66 10.22 -13.01
C ARG A 229 -0.83 10.57 -12.93
N PRO A 230 -1.61 10.35 -14.01
CA PRO A 230 -3.00 10.79 -14.06
C PRO A 230 -3.86 10.17 -12.94
N GLY A 231 -4.60 11.00 -12.23
CA GLY A 231 -5.51 10.56 -11.17
C GLY A 231 -4.84 10.33 -9.81
N TYR A 232 -3.51 10.50 -9.70
CA TYR A 232 -2.79 10.41 -8.43
C TYR A 232 -2.43 11.80 -7.91
N SER A 233 -2.47 11.94 -6.59
CA SER A 233 -2.06 13.15 -5.90
C SER A 233 -1.50 12.80 -4.54
N GLY A 234 -0.62 13.61 -3.99
CA GLY A 234 0.06 13.27 -2.75
C GLY A 234 0.32 14.45 -1.83
N CYS A 235 0.70 14.08 -0.63
CA CYS A 235 1.15 14.97 0.43
C CYS A 235 2.35 14.34 1.12
N VAL A 236 3.35 15.14 1.45
CA VAL A 236 4.49 14.72 2.26
C VAL A 236 4.55 15.54 3.54
N ILE A 237 5.04 14.91 4.60
CA ILE A 237 5.32 15.55 5.89
C ILE A 237 6.80 15.38 6.17
N THR A 238 7.52 16.48 6.38
CA THR A 238 8.95 16.46 6.70
C THR A 238 9.19 16.14 8.18
N HIS A 239 10.44 15.82 8.55
CA HIS A 239 10.81 15.59 9.95
C HIS A 239 10.62 16.82 10.87
N ASP A 240 10.62 18.04 10.32
CA ASP A 240 10.27 19.28 11.03
C ASP A 240 8.77 19.63 10.95
N LEU A 241 7.93 18.67 10.53
CA LEU A 241 6.47 18.74 10.47
C LEU A 241 5.91 19.78 9.49
N GLN A 242 6.70 20.16 8.48
CA GLN A 242 6.17 20.92 7.34
C GLN A 242 5.40 20.00 6.41
N VAL A 243 4.33 20.54 5.83
CA VAL A 243 3.42 19.80 4.95
C VAL A 243 3.50 20.40 3.55
N PHE A 244 3.77 19.55 2.57
CA PHE A 244 3.77 19.90 1.14
C PHE A 244 2.83 18.96 0.40
N SER A 245 2.03 19.47 -0.53
CA SER A 245 1.06 18.66 -1.26
C SER A 245 0.86 19.16 -2.70
N ASN A 246 0.41 18.27 -3.57
CA ASN A 246 -0.17 18.69 -4.85
C ASN A 246 -1.52 19.40 -4.61
N GLU A 247 -1.87 20.36 -5.46
CA GLU A 247 -3.15 21.08 -5.35
C GLU A 247 -4.36 20.13 -5.35
N GLU A 248 -4.31 19.10 -6.19
CA GLU A 248 -5.36 18.07 -6.28
C GLU A 248 -5.57 17.34 -4.95
N PHE A 249 -4.52 17.09 -4.17
CA PHE A 249 -4.63 16.38 -2.88
C PHE A 249 -5.45 17.18 -1.86
N ASN A 250 -5.35 18.52 -1.90
CA ASN A 250 -5.98 19.40 -0.92
C ASN A 250 -7.52 19.31 -0.91
N ARG A 251 -8.14 18.81 -2.00
CA ARG A 251 -9.60 18.60 -2.06
C ARG A 251 -10.11 17.53 -1.11
N TYR A 252 -9.24 16.62 -0.68
CA TYR A 252 -9.59 15.54 0.22
C TYR A 252 -9.48 15.95 1.68
N ILE A 253 -8.75 17.02 2.00
CA ILE A 253 -8.53 17.42 3.39
C ILE A 253 -9.84 17.92 4.01
N ALA A 254 -10.21 17.34 5.16
CA ALA A 254 -11.36 17.79 5.93
C ALA A 254 -11.14 19.22 6.47
N HIS A 255 -12.16 20.07 6.36
CA HIS A 255 -12.16 21.45 6.85
C HIS A 255 -13.05 21.66 8.07
#